data_AF-A0A2A4JYP3-F1
#
_entry.id   AF-A0A2A4JYP3-F1
#
_cell.length_a   1.000
_cell.length_b   1.000
_cell.length_c   1.000
_cell.angle_alpha   90.00
_cell.angle_beta   90.00
_cell.angle_gamma   90.00
#
_symmetry.space_group_name_H-M   'P 1'
#
loop_
_entity.id
_entity.type
_entity.pdbx_description
1 polymer ?
#
loop_
_entity_poly.entity_id
_entity_poly.type
_entity_poly.pdbx_seq_one_letter_code
_entity_poly.pdbx_strand_id
1 'polypeptide(L)'
;MNEIDDKFYYVYSSSLDHKVEIKIGTLEGKRAKPEYDKLLSDPMLKFSGLYQEGCSDLYVTCQILSDGQPLALPVTTSYKSFSNRWNWNEWVTLPVYFSDLPRNATLAMTIYDCAGPGKLMVVGGTTISLFGKHGMLRQGMFDLRVWPGVEGSEKTPGKAPDRGKEQMQRLAKLAKKHRNGHIPKVDWLDRLTFREIEMINEKEKRSSDYMYLMVEFPTVQIAGINHAVVYYEQDGDEMYQFRAQADIVTVPDYEILQENLVESKQHRLARSLRSGVSGRDAKPTAAERDQLAALVAAPPARPLTATDQDLLWKFRFYLSSHRRALTKFLECVNWNRPGMLK
;
A
#
# COMPACT_ATOMS: atom_id res chain seq x y z
N MET A 1 -8.12 -48.86 -17.69
CA MET A 1 -7.01 -47.98 -18.11
C MET A 1 -7.57 -46.57 -18.09
N ASN A 2 -7.27 -45.80 -17.05
CA ASN A 2 -7.67 -44.39 -17.04
C ASN A 2 -6.58 -43.65 -17.80
N GLU A 3 -6.92 -43.10 -18.97
CA GLU A 3 -6.07 -42.16 -19.67
C GLU A 3 -5.73 -41.04 -18.69
N ILE A 4 -4.45 -40.95 -18.33
CA ILE A 4 -3.92 -39.79 -17.62
C ILE A 4 -3.99 -38.68 -18.65
N ASP A 5 -4.99 -37.81 -18.55
CA ASP A 5 -5.13 -36.64 -19.41
C ASP A 5 -3.88 -35.79 -19.21
N ASP A 6 -2.92 -35.91 -20.13
CA ASP A 6 -1.58 -35.31 -20.09
C ASP A 6 -1.63 -33.78 -20.36
N LYS A 7 -2.83 -33.20 -20.27
CA LYS A 7 -3.12 -31.80 -20.56
C LYS A 7 -2.92 -30.96 -19.30
N PHE A 8 -1.95 -30.06 -19.37
CA PHE A 8 -1.73 -29.05 -18.34
C PHE A 8 -2.47 -27.76 -18.69
N TYR A 9 -3.55 -27.48 -17.95
CA TYR A 9 -4.33 -26.26 -18.11
C TYR A 9 -3.73 -25.13 -17.27
N TYR A 10 -3.38 -24.02 -17.92
CA TYR A 10 -2.77 -22.86 -17.25
C TYR A 10 -3.34 -21.54 -17.74
N VAL A 11 -3.20 -20.51 -16.91
CA VAL A 11 -3.58 -19.12 -17.21
C VAL A 11 -2.45 -18.21 -16.76
N TYR A 12 -2.16 -17.18 -17.54
CA TYR A 12 -1.14 -16.20 -17.20
C TYR A 12 -1.63 -15.20 -16.15
N SER A 13 -0.74 -14.82 -15.23
CA SER A 13 -1.03 -13.81 -14.21
C SER A 13 -1.43 -12.47 -14.82
N SER A 14 -0.77 -12.06 -15.91
CA SER A 14 -1.07 -10.83 -16.67
C SER A 14 -2.45 -10.81 -17.32
N SER A 15 -3.06 -11.98 -17.56
CA SER A 15 -4.40 -12.07 -18.16
C SER A 15 -5.53 -12.07 -17.11
N LEU A 16 -5.20 -12.08 -15.81
CA LEU A 16 -6.17 -12.15 -14.72
C LEU A 16 -6.42 -10.77 -14.11
N ASP A 17 -7.51 -10.12 -14.52
CA ASP A 17 -7.99 -8.86 -13.92
C ASP A 17 -8.84 -9.11 -12.66
N HIS A 18 -8.26 -9.84 -11.71
CA HIS A 18 -8.89 -10.14 -10.42
C HIS A 18 -7.96 -9.77 -9.28
N LYS A 19 -8.54 -9.32 -8.16
CA LYS A 19 -7.80 -9.06 -6.94
C LYS A 19 -7.35 -10.36 -6.28
N VAL A 20 -6.21 -10.32 -5.61
CA VAL A 20 -5.68 -11.47 -4.89
C VAL A 20 -6.52 -11.70 -3.64
N GLU A 21 -7.15 -12.88 -3.57
CA GLU A 21 -7.93 -13.32 -2.42
C GLU A 21 -7.18 -14.42 -1.69
N ILE A 22 -7.10 -14.34 -0.37
CA ILE A 22 -6.48 -15.38 0.46
C ILE A 22 -7.41 -15.66 1.63
N LYS A 23 -7.59 -16.93 1.95
CA LYS A 23 -8.40 -17.33 3.08
C LYS A 23 -7.55 -17.57 4.32
N ILE A 24 -7.86 -16.86 5.39
CA ILE A 24 -7.27 -17.07 6.71
C ILE A 24 -8.12 -18.10 7.46
N GLY A 25 -7.49 -19.22 7.80
CA GLY A 25 -8.15 -20.39 8.37
C GLY A 25 -8.11 -20.40 9.89
N THR A 26 -7.38 -21.37 10.44
CA THR A 26 -7.21 -21.60 11.87
C THR A 26 -5.81 -21.24 12.33
N LEU A 27 -5.69 -20.79 13.57
CA LEU A 27 -4.40 -20.69 14.27
C LEU A 27 -4.37 -21.79 15.34
N GLU A 28 -3.35 -22.62 15.29
CA GLU A 28 -3.16 -23.74 16.20
C GLU A 28 -1.79 -23.64 16.85
N GLY A 29 -1.71 -23.93 18.14
CA GLY A 29 -0.45 -23.92 18.88
C GLY A 29 -0.61 -23.39 20.29
N LYS A 30 0.48 -23.43 21.03
CA LYS A 30 0.52 -22.92 22.41
C LYS A 30 1.12 -21.53 22.40
N ARG A 31 0.43 -20.59 23.04
CA ARG A 31 0.97 -19.26 23.32
C ARG A 31 1.68 -19.31 24.67
N ALA A 32 2.98 -19.05 24.68
CA ALA A 32 3.73 -18.94 25.93
C ALA A 32 3.20 -17.73 26.72
N LYS A 33 2.79 -17.95 27.97
CA LYS A 33 2.42 -16.87 28.88
C LYS A 33 3.68 -16.06 29.20
N PRO A 34 3.63 -14.71 29.17
CA PRO A 34 4.77 -13.89 29.52
C PRO A 34 5.18 -14.15 30.97
N GLU A 35 6.49 -14.14 31.22
CA GLU A 35 7.06 -14.31 32.55
C GLU A 35 6.63 -13.18 33.49
N TYR A 36 6.56 -13.49 34.78
CA TYR A 36 6.09 -12.58 35.84
C TYR A 36 6.89 -11.27 35.89
N ASP A 37 8.18 -11.29 35.57
CA ASP A 37 9.02 -10.10 35.53
C ASP A 37 8.57 -9.08 34.47
N LYS A 38 8.06 -9.56 33.32
CA LYS A 38 7.54 -8.71 32.24
C LYS A 38 6.19 -8.08 32.62
N LEU A 39 5.41 -8.75 33.46
CA LEU A 39 4.19 -8.17 34.04
C LEU A 39 4.48 -7.05 35.03
N LEU A 40 5.56 -7.19 35.81
CA LEU A 40 5.97 -6.16 36.76
C LEU A 40 6.43 -4.89 36.04
N SER A 41 7.09 -5.03 34.88
CA SER A 41 7.49 -3.89 34.06
C SER A 41 6.31 -3.21 33.36
N ASP A 42 5.37 -4.00 32.81
CA ASP A 42 4.20 -3.48 32.09
C ASP A 42 2.89 -4.05 32.69
N PRO A 43 2.28 -3.35 33.68
CA PRO A 43 1.02 -3.78 34.30
C PRO A 43 -0.14 -3.92 33.30
N MET A 44 -0.07 -3.22 32.17
CA MET A 44 -1.08 -3.26 31.11
C MET A 44 -1.17 -4.64 30.42
N LEU A 45 -0.11 -5.46 30.50
CA LEU A 45 -0.11 -6.82 29.97
C LEU A 45 -1.13 -7.75 30.64
N LYS A 46 -1.61 -7.40 31.85
CA LYS A 46 -2.70 -8.12 32.52
C LYS A 46 -4.02 -8.06 31.76
N PHE A 47 -4.21 -7.02 30.93
CA PHE A 47 -5.42 -6.83 30.11
C PHE A 47 -5.29 -7.44 28.71
N SER A 48 -4.12 -7.94 28.33
CA SER A 48 -3.97 -8.76 27.13
C SER A 48 -4.73 -10.08 27.33
N GLY A 49 -5.30 -10.61 26.24
CA GLY A 49 -5.98 -11.91 26.24
C GLY A 49 -5.09 -13.09 26.64
N LEU A 50 -3.80 -12.87 26.93
CA LEU A 50 -2.88 -13.81 27.59
C LEU A 50 -3.29 -14.22 29.01
N TYR A 51 -4.05 -13.38 29.73
CA TYR A 51 -4.50 -13.64 31.11
C TYR A 51 -5.99 -14.00 31.22
N GLN A 52 -6.72 -13.96 30.12
CA GLN A 52 -8.07 -14.51 30.07
C GLN A 52 -7.98 -16.04 30.06
N GLU A 53 -8.91 -16.71 30.74
CA GLU A 53 -8.98 -18.18 30.75
C GLU A 53 -9.38 -18.77 29.37
N GLY A 54 -9.82 -17.91 28.43
CA GLY A 54 -10.22 -18.26 27.08
C GLY A 54 -9.20 -17.89 25.99
N CYS A 55 -9.60 -18.05 24.72
CA CYS A 55 -8.81 -17.59 23.57
C CYS A 55 -8.79 -16.05 23.51
N SER A 56 -7.60 -15.46 23.35
CA SER A 56 -7.47 -14.02 23.11
C SER A 56 -8.14 -13.60 21.80
N ASP A 57 -8.72 -12.40 21.78
CA ASP A 57 -9.24 -11.76 20.57
C ASP A 57 -8.07 -11.33 19.68
N LEU A 58 -7.78 -12.15 18.68
CA LEU A 58 -6.69 -11.93 17.73
C LEU A 58 -7.24 -11.49 16.38
N TYR A 59 -6.47 -10.67 15.68
CA TYR A 59 -6.70 -10.42 14.26
C TYR A 59 -5.40 -10.56 13.48
N VAL A 60 -5.53 -10.89 12.19
CA VAL A 60 -4.40 -11.07 11.29
C VAL A 60 -4.38 -9.92 10.30
N THR A 61 -3.24 -9.28 10.16
CA THR A 61 -2.98 -8.36 9.04
C THR A 61 -2.27 -9.12 7.93
N CYS A 62 -2.67 -8.89 6.69
CA CYS A 62 -2.11 -9.48 5.50
C CYS A 62 -1.57 -8.36 4.61
N GLN A 63 -0.32 -8.47 4.18
CA GLN A 63 0.34 -7.50 3.32
C GLN A 63 1.21 -8.20 2.28
N ILE A 64 1.27 -7.66 1.07
CA ILE A 64 2.16 -8.17 0.01
C ILE A 64 3.45 -7.37 0.02
N LEU A 65 4.59 -8.07 0.02
CA LEU A 65 5.92 -7.49 -0.06
C LEU A 65 6.64 -7.99 -1.31
N SER A 66 7.45 -7.10 -1.90
CA SER A 66 8.42 -7.39 -2.95
C SER A 66 9.79 -6.93 -2.45
N ASP A 67 10.77 -7.85 -2.38
CA ASP A 67 12.12 -7.59 -1.83
C ASP A 67 12.11 -6.79 -0.50
N GLY A 68 11.23 -7.21 0.42
CA GLY A 68 11.09 -6.60 1.73
C GLY A 68 10.34 -5.26 1.76
N GLN A 69 9.91 -4.73 0.62
CA GLN A 69 9.11 -3.51 0.55
C GLN A 69 7.62 -3.81 0.33
N PRO A 70 6.71 -3.14 1.05
CA PRO A 70 5.28 -3.35 0.88
C PRO A 70 4.79 -2.79 -0.46
N LEU A 71 4.11 -3.63 -1.26
CA LEU A 71 3.48 -3.22 -2.52
C LEU A 71 2.15 -2.52 -2.30
N ALA A 72 1.45 -2.87 -1.21
CA ALA A 72 0.11 -2.38 -0.94
C ALA A 72 -0.16 -2.20 0.54
N LEU A 73 -1.29 -1.54 0.83
CA LEU A 73 -1.76 -1.32 2.19
C LEU A 73 -2.09 -2.66 2.88
N PRO A 74 -1.79 -2.79 4.18
CA PRO A 74 -2.15 -3.98 4.93
C PRO A 74 -3.67 -4.09 5.07
N VAL A 75 -4.20 -5.30 4.89
CA VAL A 75 -5.62 -5.62 5.09
C VAL A 75 -5.77 -6.47 6.34
N THR A 76 -6.76 -6.17 7.16
CA THR A 76 -7.03 -6.89 8.41
C THR A 76 -8.19 -7.87 8.22
N THR A 77 -8.14 -9.01 8.89
CA THR A 77 -9.33 -9.88 9.07
C THR A 77 -10.41 -9.16 9.87
N SER A 78 -11.66 -9.58 9.70
CA SER A 78 -12.77 -9.13 10.54
C SER A 78 -12.55 -9.49 12.01
N TYR A 79 -13.13 -8.67 12.91
CA TYR A 79 -13.12 -8.97 14.33
C TYR A 79 -14.05 -10.16 14.62
N LYS A 80 -13.54 -11.13 15.38
CA LYS A 80 -14.30 -12.28 15.86
C LYS A 80 -13.89 -12.60 17.28
N SER A 81 -14.87 -12.78 18.16
CA SER A 81 -14.62 -13.25 19.52
C SER A 81 -14.36 -14.76 19.49
N PHE A 82 -13.27 -15.21 20.11
CA PHE A 82 -12.92 -16.63 20.14
C PHE A 82 -13.22 -17.26 21.49
N SER A 83 -13.89 -18.42 21.50
CA SER A 83 -14.12 -19.19 22.72
C SER A 83 -13.01 -20.23 22.94
N ASN A 84 -13.04 -21.31 22.14
CA ASN A 84 -12.18 -22.48 22.33
C ASN A 84 -11.08 -22.62 21.27
N ARG A 85 -11.23 -22.01 20.09
CA ARG A 85 -10.28 -22.14 18.97
C ARG A 85 -10.24 -20.85 18.16
N TRP A 86 -9.05 -20.47 17.71
CA TRP A 86 -8.86 -19.39 16.75
C TRP A 86 -9.21 -19.89 15.34
N ASN A 87 -10.42 -19.58 14.90
CA ASN A 87 -10.92 -19.95 13.58
C ASN A 87 -11.59 -18.74 12.92
N TRP A 88 -10.88 -18.09 11.99
CA TRP A 88 -11.42 -17.00 11.18
C TRP A 88 -12.30 -17.59 10.07
N ASN A 89 -11.73 -18.50 9.26
CA ASN A 89 -12.36 -19.07 8.07
C ASN A 89 -12.93 -17.98 7.14
N GLU A 90 -12.14 -16.95 6.90
CA GLU A 90 -12.52 -15.72 6.19
C GLU A 90 -11.65 -15.53 4.95
N TRP A 91 -12.27 -15.18 3.83
CA TRP A 91 -11.57 -14.73 2.63
C TRP A 91 -11.27 -13.24 2.73
N VAL A 92 -9.99 -12.90 2.63
CA VAL A 92 -9.48 -11.53 2.66
C VAL A 92 -9.02 -11.14 1.27
N THR A 93 -9.63 -10.10 0.70
CA THR A 93 -9.26 -9.55 -0.60
C THR A 93 -8.20 -8.47 -0.43
N LEU A 94 -7.02 -8.67 -1.02
CA LEU A 94 -5.93 -7.71 -1.01
C LEU A 94 -6.13 -6.67 -2.12
N PRO A 95 -5.72 -5.41 -1.93
CA PRO A 95 -5.88 -4.33 -2.91
C PRO A 95 -4.79 -4.40 -4.00
N VAL A 96 -4.53 -5.59 -4.54
CA VAL A 96 -3.54 -5.86 -5.61
C VAL A 96 -4.15 -6.84 -6.58
N TYR A 97 -3.97 -6.58 -7.88
CA TYR A 97 -4.41 -7.46 -8.96
C TYR A 97 -3.39 -8.57 -9.23
N PHE A 98 -3.84 -9.71 -9.75
CA PHE A 98 -2.94 -10.78 -10.17
C PHE A 98 -1.96 -10.34 -11.27
N SER A 99 -2.36 -9.39 -12.13
CA SER A 99 -1.51 -8.78 -13.17
C SER A 99 -0.30 -8.03 -12.61
N ASP A 100 -0.46 -7.39 -11.46
CA ASP A 100 0.51 -6.45 -10.89
C ASP A 100 1.48 -7.13 -9.91
N LEU A 101 1.30 -8.43 -9.67
CA LEU A 101 2.13 -9.18 -8.74
C LEU A 101 3.48 -9.52 -9.37
N PRO A 102 4.61 -9.08 -8.81
CA PRO A 102 5.91 -9.47 -9.30
C PRO A 102 6.26 -10.91 -8.92
N ARG A 103 7.21 -11.50 -9.64
CA ARG A 103 7.62 -12.91 -9.47
C ARG A 103 8.09 -13.26 -8.05
N ASN A 104 8.74 -12.33 -7.38
CA ASN A 104 9.27 -12.40 -6.03
C ASN A 104 8.25 -12.00 -4.94
N ALA A 105 6.98 -11.77 -5.29
CA ALA A 105 5.97 -11.36 -4.33
C ALA A 105 5.81 -12.37 -3.18
N THR A 106 5.89 -11.85 -1.96
CA THR A 106 5.71 -12.59 -0.72
C THR A 106 4.52 -12.03 0.05
N LEU A 107 3.67 -12.91 0.55
CA LEU A 107 2.60 -12.56 1.47
C LEU A 107 3.16 -12.60 2.88
N ALA A 108 3.17 -11.47 3.58
CA ALA A 108 3.35 -11.40 5.01
C ALA A 108 2.03 -11.36 5.75
N MET A 109 1.98 -12.12 6.83
CA MET A 109 0.87 -12.14 7.76
C MET A 109 1.41 -11.88 9.16
N THR A 110 0.83 -10.90 9.85
CA THR A 110 1.19 -10.56 11.23
C THR A 110 -0.04 -10.69 12.11
N ILE A 111 0.09 -11.43 13.20
CA ILE A 111 -0.97 -11.68 14.16
C ILE A 111 -0.80 -10.66 15.29
N TYR A 112 -1.85 -9.88 15.53
CA TYR A 112 -1.89 -8.88 16.59
C TYR A 112 -2.88 -9.28 17.67
N ASP A 113 -2.54 -8.91 18.90
CA ASP A 113 -3.36 -9.00 20.09
C ASP A 113 -3.66 -7.59 20.61
N CYS A 114 -4.89 -7.42 21.10
CA CYS A 114 -5.34 -6.18 21.72
C CYS A 114 -4.93 -6.18 23.20
N ALA A 115 -3.76 -5.63 23.51
CA ALA A 115 -3.20 -5.61 24.87
C ALA A 115 -3.72 -4.46 25.76
N GLY A 116 -4.52 -3.55 25.21
CA GLY A 116 -5.13 -2.42 25.93
C GLY A 116 -5.63 -1.32 24.99
N PRO A 117 -6.14 -0.20 25.54
CA PRO A 117 -6.63 0.92 24.74
C PRO A 117 -5.54 1.48 23.82
N GLY A 118 -5.70 1.29 22.50
CA GLY A 118 -4.75 1.78 21.49
C GLY A 118 -3.38 1.08 21.49
N LYS A 119 -3.16 0.02 22.29
CA LYS A 119 -1.89 -0.73 22.33
C LYS A 119 -2.06 -2.09 21.67
N LEU A 120 -1.47 -2.22 20.48
CA LEU A 120 -1.39 -3.47 19.73
C LEU A 120 -0.09 -4.20 20.06
N MET A 121 -0.18 -5.51 20.28
CA MET A 121 0.96 -6.36 20.54
C MET A 121 1.13 -7.38 19.42
N VAL A 122 2.34 -7.46 18.85
CA VAL A 122 2.67 -8.49 17.87
C VAL A 122 2.78 -9.83 18.59
N VAL A 123 1.89 -10.75 18.26
CA VAL A 123 1.94 -12.14 18.74
C VAL A 123 2.96 -12.93 17.93
N GLY A 124 2.96 -12.71 16.62
CA GLY A 124 3.93 -13.30 15.73
C GLY A 124 3.59 -13.10 14.26
N GLY A 125 4.57 -13.38 13.42
CA GLY A 125 4.53 -13.11 11.99
C GLY A 125 4.95 -14.33 11.19
N THR A 126 4.42 -14.44 9.98
CA THR A 126 4.76 -15.51 9.05
C THR A 126 4.71 -14.98 7.63
N THR A 127 5.63 -15.46 6.79
CA THR A 127 5.69 -15.07 5.37
C THR A 127 5.71 -16.27 4.45
N ILE A 128 5.07 -16.13 3.28
CA ILE A 128 5.03 -17.16 2.26
C ILE A 128 5.12 -16.52 0.86
N SER A 129 5.94 -17.08 -0.03
CA SER A 129 5.95 -16.64 -1.44
C SER A 129 4.62 -16.98 -2.13
N LEU A 130 4.04 -16.02 -2.85
CA LEU A 130 2.81 -16.22 -3.61
C LEU A 130 3.02 -17.21 -4.75
N PHE A 131 4.16 -17.07 -5.44
CA PHE A 131 4.54 -18.00 -6.50
C PHE A 131 5.58 -19.03 -6.03
N GLY A 132 5.45 -20.27 -6.49
CA GLY A 132 6.41 -21.36 -6.25
C GLY A 132 7.70 -21.22 -7.07
N LYS A 133 8.57 -22.24 -7.02
CA LYS A 133 9.87 -22.23 -7.74
C LYS A 133 9.72 -22.15 -9.27
N HIS A 134 8.62 -22.65 -9.83
CA HIS A 134 8.39 -22.79 -11.28
C HIS A 134 7.42 -21.74 -11.88
N GLY A 135 7.35 -20.53 -11.35
CA GLY A 135 6.42 -19.51 -11.90
C GLY A 135 4.98 -19.64 -11.42
N MET A 136 4.56 -20.81 -10.92
CA MET A 136 3.15 -21.06 -10.63
C MET A 136 2.70 -20.49 -9.28
N LEU A 137 1.53 -19.87 -9.25
CA LEU A 137 0.86 -19.44 -8.02
C LEU A 137 0.62 -20.66 -7.11
N ARG A 138 0.82 -20.48 -5.81
CA ARG A 138 0.43 -21.50 -4.83
C ARG A 138 -1.09 -21.62 -4.78
N GLN A 139 -1.58 -22.85 -4.68
CA GLN A 139 -3.00 -23.17 -4.65
C GLN A 139 -3.27 -24.14 -3.49
N GLY A 140 -4.44 -23.99 -2.87
CA GLY A 140 -4.91 -24.83 -1.76
C GLY A 140 -4.33 -24.45 -0.40
N MET A 141 -4.50 -25.37 0.55
CA MET A 141 -4.22 -25.16 1.97
C MET A 141 -2.74 -25.35 2.32
N PHE A 142 -2.21 -24.46 3.17
CA PHE A 142 -0.87 -24.52 3.74
C PHE A 142 -0.92 -24.24 5.24
N ASP A 143 -0.25 -25.09 6.02
CA ASP A 143 0.07 -24.80 7.42
C ASP A 143 1.41 -24.07 7.48
N LEU A 144 1.40 -22.84 8.01
CA LEU A 144 2.57 -21.97 8.08
C LEU A 144 2.99 -21.76 9.52
N ARG A 145 4.27 -21.96 9.81
CA ARG A 145 4.84 -21.69 11.12
C ARG A 145 4.88 -20.19 11.39
N VAL A 146 4.45 -19.79 12.58
CA VAL A 146 4.45 -18.41 13.05
C VAL A 146 5.65 -18.17 13.96
N TRP A 147 6.38 -17.09 13.70
CA TRP A 147 7.53 -16.67 14.49
C TRP A 147 7.06 -15.77 15.65
N PRO A 148 7.28 -16.16 16.92
CA PRO A 148 6.76 -15.43 18.05
C PRO A 148 7.41 -14.05 18.19
N GLY A 149 6.59 -13.02 18.42
CA GLY A 149 7.05 -11.66 18.75
C GLY A 149 7.75 -10.89 17.62
N VAL A 150 7.72 -11.39 16.39
CA VAL A 150 8.33 -10.73 15.21
C VAL A 150 7.27 -10.51 14.15
N GLU A 151 7.27 -9.37 13.49
CA GLU A 151 6.35 -9.08 12.38
C GLU A 151 6.69 -9.92 11.13
N GLY A 152 5.70 -10.10 10.24
CA GLY A 152 5.89 -10.77 8.96
C GLY A 152 6.89 -10.00 8.08
N SER A 153 8.04 -10.59 7.82
CA SER A 153 9.12 -10.04 6.99
C SER A 153 9.87 -11.18 6.30
N GLU A 154 10.84 -10.87 5.45
CA GLU A 154 11.67 -11.88 4.77
C GLU A 154 12.40 -12.82 5.74
N LYS A 155 12.63 -12.34 6.97
CA LYS A 155 13.28 -13.09 8.06
C LYS A 155 12.36 -14.09 8.76
N THR A 156 11.05 -14.07 8.49
CA THR A 156 10.06 -14.94 9.15
C THR A 156 9.37 -15.91 8.18
N PRO A 157 10.13 -16.75 7.45
CA PRO A 157 9.54 -17.69 6.50
C PRO A 157 8.66 -18.71 7.23
N GLY A 158 7.41 -18.82 6.80
CA GLY A 158 6.43 -19.76 7.36
C GLY A 158 6.66 -21.20 6.96
N LYS A 159 7.38 -21.43 5.85
CA LYS A 159 7.85 -22.76 5.45
C LYS A 159 9.27 -22.96 5.96
N ALA A 160 9.42 -23.84 6.95
CA ALA A 160 10.76 -24.22 7.40
C ALA A 160 11.56 -24.83 6.23
N PRO A 161 12.85 -24.48 6.07
CA PRO A 161 13.70 -25.11 5.07
C PRO A 161 13.74 -26.62 5.32
N ASP A 162 13.47 -27.39 4.26
CA ASP A 162 13.27 -28.83 4.24
C ASP A 162 14.50 -29.57 4.80
N ARG A 163 14.60 -29.71 6.13
CA ARG A 163 15.63 -30.51 6.80
C ARG A 163 15.24 -31.98 6.89
N GLY A 164 14.34 -32.47 6.02
CA GLY A 164 13.98 -33.89 5.89
C GLY A 164 13.34 -34.53 7.13
N LYS A 165 13.05 -33.76 8.18
CA LYS A 165 12.59 -34.26 9.49
C LYS A 165 11.13 -33.93 9.81
N GLU A 166 10.50 -33.01 9.08
CA GLU A 166 9.12 -32.60 9.34
C GLU A 166 8.15 -33.51 8.57
N GLN A 167 7.42 -34.37 9.29
CA GLN A 167 6.47 -35.31 8.69
C GLN A 167 5.32 -34.55 8.03
N MET A 168 4.85 -33.46 8.64
CA MET A 168 3.82 -32.58 8.08
C MET A 168 4.12 -32.12 6.65
N GLN A 169 5.37 -31.71 6.35
CA GLN A 169 5.73 -31.27 4.99
C GLN A 169 5.72 -32.43 3.99
N ARG A 170 6.18 -33.62 4.40
CA ARG A 170 6.15 -34.83 3.57
C ARG A 170 4.72 -35.25 3.26
N LEU A 171 3.84 -35.26 4.27
CA LEU A 171 2.43 -35.58 4.11
C LEU A 171 1.71 -34.55 3.23
N ALA A 172 1.99 -33.26 3.38
CA ALA A 172 1.45 -32.21 2.51
C ALA A 172 1.88 -32.39 1.03
N LYS A 173 3.14 -32.78 0.77
CA LYS A 173 3.61 -33.11 -0.59
C LYS A 173 2.86 -34.31 -1.18
N LEU A 174 2.60 -35.35 -0.38
CA LEU A 174 1.86 -36.54 -0.81
C LEU A 174 0.38 -36.23 -1.06
N ALA A 175 -0.26 -35.46 -0.17
CA ALA A 175 -1.62 -34.98 -0.35
C ALA A 175 -1.76 -34.12 -1.63
N LYS A 176 -0.76 -33.28 -1.94
CA LYS A 176 -0.73 -32.54 -3.20
C LYS A 176 -0.63 -33.46 -4.41
N LYS A 177 0.23 -34.49 -4.37
CA LYS A 177 0.34 -35.48 -5.46
C LYS A 177 -0.98 -36.23 -5.69
N HIS A 178 -1.70 -36.55 -4.63
CA HIS A 178 -3.02 -37.15 -4.70
C HIS A 178 -4.06 -36.21 -5.33
N ARG A 179 -4.12 -34.95 -4.88
CA ARG A 179 -5.02 -33.94 -5.47
C ARG A 179 -4.75 -33.69 -6.96
N ASN A 180 -3.48 -33.72 -7.35
CA ASN A 180 -3.04 -33.58 -8.75
C ASN A 180 -3.30 -34.84 -9.60
N GLY A 181 -3.82 -35.93 -9.02
CA GLY A 181 -4.15 -37.14 -9.77
C GLY A 181 -2.97 -38.09 -10.06
N HIS A 182 -1.77 -37.82 -9.52
CA HIS A 182 -0.63 -38.73 -9.66
C HIS A 182 -0.76 -40.00 -8.81
N ILE A 183 -1.67 -40.00 -7.84
CA ILE A 183 -2.00 -41.16 -7.01
C ILE A 183 -3.45 -41.54 -7.34
N PRO A 184 -3.72 -42.82 -7.62
CA PRO A 184 -5.08 -43.27 -7.90
C PRO A 184 -5.97 -43.01 -6.68
N LYS A 185 -7.16 -42.45 -6.93
CA LYS A 185 -8.14 -42.18 -5.87
C LYS A 185 -8.83 -43.48 -5.47
N VAL A 186 -8.84 -43.76 -4.17
CA VAL A 186 -9.52 -44.91 -3.57
C VAL A 186 -10.31 -44.40 -2.37
N ASP A 187 -11.58 -44.05 -2.60
CA ASP A 187 -12.38 -43.25 -1.65
C ASP A 187 -12.38 -43.75 -0.20
N TRP A 188 -12.49 -45.06 0.02
CA TRP A 188 -12.54 -45.62 1.37
C TRP A 188 -11.19 -45.51 2.10
N LEU A 189 -10.08 -45.74 1.39
CA LEU A 189 -8.73 -45.66 1.94
C LEU A 189 -8.29 -44.21 2.08
N ASP A 190 -8.65 -43.37 1.11
CA ASP A 190 -8.37 -41.93 1.11
C ASP A 190 -9.02 -41.28 2.33
N ARG A 191 -10.27 -41.61 2.67
CA ARG A 191 -10.93 -41.12 3.89
C ARG A 191 -10.16 -41.47 5.17
N LEU A 192 -9.68 -42.71 5.29
CA LEU A 192 -8.91 -43.16 6.45
C LEU A 192 -7.53 -42.49 6.50
N THR A 193 -6.84 -42.42 5.36
CA THR A 193 -5.51 -41.82 5.28
C THR A 193 -5.54 -40.32 5.52
N PHE A 194 -6.52 -39.57 4.98
CA PHE A 194 -6.66 -38.14 5.27
C PHE A 194 -6.96 -37.87 6.73
N ARG A 195 -7.79 -38.71 7.37
CA ARG A 195 -8.03 -38.63 8.81
C ARG A 195 -6.76 -38.90 9.62
N GLU A 196 -5.97 -39.90 9.22
CA GLU A 196 -4.70 -40.20 9.89
C GLU A 196 -3.67 -39.07 9.70
N ILE A 197 -3.60 -38.48 8.50
CA ILE A 197 -2.77 -37.30 8.20
C ILE A 197 -3.14 -36.14 9.11
N GLU A 198 -4.44 -35.86 9.28
CA GLU A 198 -4.92 -34.80 10.16
C GLU A 198 -4.53 -35.09 11.63
N MET A 199 -4.68 -36.33 12.09
CA MET A 199 -4.27 -36.71 13.45
C MET A 199 -2.76 -36.62 13.67
N ILE A 200 -1.93 -36.96 12.67
CA ILE A 200 -0.47 -36.82 12.74
C ILE A 200 -0.09 -35.34 12.80
N ASN A 201 -0.67 -34.51 11.91
CA ASN A 201 -0.42 -33.07 11.91
C ASN A 201 -0.84 -32.43 13.24
N GLU A 202 -2.00 -32.79 13.78
CA GLU A 202 -2.46 -32.27 15.07
C GLU A 202 -1.53 -32.68 16.22
N LYS A 203 -1.06 -33.94 16.24
CA LYS A 203 -0.06 -34.40 17.22
C LYS A 203 1.25 -33.64 17.10
N GLU A 204 1.75 -33.44 15.88
CA GLU A 204 2.99 -32.71 15.61
C GLU A 204 2.87 -31.25 16.07
N LYS A 205 1.78 -30.56 15.70
CA LYS A 205 1.48 -29.19 16.14
C LYS A 205 1.36 -29.06 17.66
N ARG A 206 0.75 -30.03 18.35
CA ARG A 206 0.66 -30.05 19.82
C ARG A 206 1.99 -30.31 20.52
N SER A 207 2.87 -31.07 19.87
CA SER A 207 4.20 -31.41 20.37
C SER A 207 5.21 -30.28 20.18
N SER A 208 5.00 -29.44 19.15
CA SER A 208 5.85 -28.29 18.89
C SER A 208 5.49 -27.09 19.75
N ASP A 209 6.49 -26.28 20.09
CA ASP A 209 6.31 -25.01 20.83
C ASP A 209 5.94 -23.83 19.92
N TYR A 210 5.78 -24.07 18.61
CA TYR A 210 5.44 -23.04 17.63
C TYR A 210 3.94 -22.98 17.36
N MET A 211 3.48 -21.81 16.95
CA MET A 211 2.13 -21.63 16.41
C MET A 211 2.12 -21.87 14.90
N TYR A 212 1.01 -22.37 14.37
CA TYR A 212 0.77 -22.61 12.96
C TYR A 212 -0.49 -21.92 12.51
N LEU A 213 -0.37 -21.09 11.48
CA LEU A 213 -1.48 -20.43 10.80
C LEU A 213 -1.81 -21.21 9.53
N MET A 214 -3.04 -21.69 9.44
CA MET A 214 -3.57 -22.32 8.23
C MET A 214 -4.07 -21.25 7.26
N VAL A 215 -3.57 -21.29 6.03
CA VAL A 215 -3.89 -20.34 4.97
C VAL A 215 -4.27 -21.11 3.71
N GLU A 216 -5.36 -20.72 3.08
CA GLU A 216 -5.85 -21.32 1.84
C GLU A 216 -5.75 -20.33 0.69
N PHE A 217 -5.03 -20.74 -0.36
CA PHE A 217 -4.87 -20.01 -1.60
C PHE A 217 -5.97 -20.37 -2.60
N PRO A 218 -6.42 -19.40 -3.40
CA PRO A 218 -7.53 -19.57 -4.32
C PRO A 218 -7.19 -20.56 -5.42
N THR A 219 -8.18 -21.34 -5.83
CA THR A 219 -8.09 -22.23 -6.99
C THR A 219 -8.88 -21.62 -8.14
N VAL A 220 -8.24 -21.42 -9.29
CA VAL A 220 -8.90 -20.87 -10.47
C VAL A 220 -9.55 -22.02 -11.25
N GLN A 221 -10.86 -21.95 -11.43
CA GLN A 221 -11.65 -22.90 -12.21
C GLN A 221 -12.27 -22.19 -13.40
N ILE A 222 -11.91 -22.64 -14.61
CA ILE A 222 -12.50 -22.14 -15.86
C ILE A 222 -13.21 -23.33 -16.51
N ALA A 223 -14.51 -23.17 -16.79
CA ALA A 223 -15.36 -24.22 -17.38
C ALA A 223 -15.31 -25.58 -16.64
N GLY A 224 -15.19 -25.56 -15.31
CA GLY A 224 -15.15 -26.76 -14.47
C GLY A 224 -13.78 -27.47 -14.43
N ILE A 225 -12.75 -26.91 -15.07
CA ILE A 225 -11.38 -27.44 -15.08
C ILE A 225 -10.49 -26.55 -14.20
N ASN A 226 -9.71 -27.18 -13.31
CA ASN A 226 -8.72 -26.48 -12.49
C ASN A 226 -7.56 -25.99 -13.37
N HIS A 227 -7.33 -24.68 -13.38
CA HIS A 227 -6.21 -24.07 -14.10
C HIS A 227 -5.12 -23.62 -13.13
N ALA A 228 -3.86 -23.86 -13.49
CA ALA A 228 -2.71 -23.33 -12.77
C ALA A 228 -2.43 -21.89 -13.21
N VAL A 229 -2.30 -20.96 -12.27
CA VAL A 229 -1.90 -19.58 -12.60
C VAL A 229 -0.38 -19.53 -12.71
N VAL A 230 0.14 -19.14 -13.87
CA VAL A 230 1.57 -19.05 -14.17
C VAL A 230 1.96 -17.59 -14.29
N TYR A 231 3.02 -17.18 -13.59
CA TYR A 231 3.58 -15.85 -13.74
C TYR A 231 4.03 -15.60 -15.17
N TYR A 232 3.54 -14.53 -15.77
CA TYR A 232 4.01 -14.05 -17.06
C TYR A 232 3.84 -12.54 -17.14
N GLU A 233 4.95 -11.88 -17.44
CA GLU A 233 5.05 -10.44 -17.61
C GLU A 233 5.22 -10.17 -19.11
N GLN A 234 4.27 -9.42 -19.68
CA GLN A 234 4.39 -8.96 -21.06
C GLN A 234 5.58 -7.98 -21.10
N ASP A 235 6.46 -8.16 -22.08
CA ASP A 235 7.64 -7.32 -22.32
C ASP A 235 8.77 -7.39 -21.26
N GLY A 236 8.75 -8.38 -20.34
CA GLY A 236 9.82 -8.53 -19.34
C GLY A 236 11.23 -8.81 -19.92
N ASP A 237 11.30 -9.34 -21.13
CA ASP A 237 12.55 -9.55 -21.89
C ASP A 237 12.90 -8.36 -22.82
N GLU A 238 11.98 -7.40 -23.00
CA GLU A 238 12.28 -6.20 -23.76
C GLU A 238 13.19 -5.30 -22.91
N MET A 239 14.49 -5.31 -23.24
CA MET A 239 15.41 -4.34 -22.67
C MET A 239 14.90 -2.94 -23.01
N TYR A 240 14.46 -2.19 -21.98
CA TYR A 240 14.12 -0.78 -22.12
C TYR A 240 15.32 -0.07 -22.75
N GLN A 241 15.23 0.26 -24.04
CA GLN A 241 16.29 0.98 -24.73
C GLN A 241 16.30 2.39 -24.16
N PHE A 242 17.17 2.62 -23.17
CA PHE A 242 17.43 3.95 -22.67
C PHE A 242 17.95 4.81 -23.84
N ARG A 243 17.05 5.59 -24.45
CA ARG A 243 17.41 6.57 -25.47
C ARG A 243 18.14 7.71 -24.78
N ALA A 244 19.48 7.64 -24.81
CA ALA A 244 20.35 8.67 -24.25
C ALA A 244 20.22 10.04 -24.96
N GLN A 245 19.61 10.07 -26.14
CA GLN A 245 19.25 11.30 -26.85
C GLN A 245 17.77 11.59 -26.57
N ALA A 246 17.50 12.69 -25.85
CA ALA A 246 16.16 13.19 -25.69
C ALA A 246 15.66 13.69 -27.04
N ASP A 247 14.62 13.05 -27.58
CA ASP A 247 13.87 13.60 -28.70
C ASP A 247 13.27 14.93 -28.23
N ILE A 248 13.52 16.02 -28.98
CA ILE A 248 12.88 17.31 -28.71
C ILE A 248 11.40 17.13 -29.05
N VAL A 249 10.59 16.87 -28.03
CA VAL A 249 9.14 16.73 -28.17
C VAL A 249 8.49 18.08 -27.88
N THR A 250 7.68 18.57 -28.82
CA THR A 250 6.80 19.72 -28.57
C THR A 250 5.64 19.26 -27.69
N VAL A 251 5.76 19.51 -26.39
CA VAL A 251 4.67 19.31 -25.44
C VAL A 251 3.70 20.49 -25.57
N PRO A 252 2.39 20.25 -25.83
CA PRO A 252 1.40 21.30 -25.80
C PRO A 252 1.23 21.77 -24.35
N ASP A 253 1.82 22.91 -24.03
CA ASP A 253 1.61 23.59 -22.76
C ASP A 253 0.31 24.39 -22.83
N TYR A 254 -0.77 23.84 -22.27
CA TYR A 254 -2.08 24.51 -22.20
C TYR A 254 -2.10 25.69 -21.23
N GLU A 255 -1.06 25.83 -20.39
CA GLU A 255 -0.89 26.94 -19.46
C GLU A 255 0.00 28.05 -20.03
N ILE A 256 0.55 27.85 -21.23
CA ILE A 256 1.33 28.90 -21.91
C ILE A 256 0.42 30.10 -22.15
N LEU A 257 0.87 31.29 -21.72
CA LEU A 257 0.11 32.55 -21.72
C LEU A 257 -1.03 32.66 -20.68
N GLN A 258 -1.24 31.66 -19.81
CA GLN A 258 -2.13 31.83 -18.67
C GLN A 258 -1.46 32.64 -17.55
N GLU A 259 -2.27 33.27 -16.71
CA GLU A 259 -1.77 34.02 -15.56
C GLU A 259 -1.10 33.09 -14.54
N ASN A 260 0.09 33.46 -14.09
CA ASN A 260 0.75 32.75 -13.01
C ASN A 260 -0.03 32.96 -11.70
N LEU A 261 -0.69 31.91 -11.22
CA LEU A 261 -1.51 31.92 -10.00
C LEU A 261 -0.70 32.31 -8.75
N VAL A 262 0.59 31.93 -8.70
CA VAL A 262 1.49 32.25 -7.60
C VAL A 262 1.78 33.74 -7.58
N GLU A 263 2.11 34.33 -8.74
CA GLU A 263 2.31 35.77 -8.86
C GLU A 263 1.03 36.53 -8.52
N SER A 264 -0.12 36.11 -9.06
CA SER A 264 -1.43 36.72 -8.76
C SER A 264 -1.76 36.70 -7.25
N LYS A 265 -1.41 35.60 -6.56
CA LYS A 265 -1.54 35.48 -5.09
C LYS A 265 -0.57 36.41 -4.36
N GLN A 266 0.69 36.47 -4.78
CA GLN A 266 1.70 37.34 -4.20
C GLN A 266 1.30 38.82 -4.33
N HIS A 267 0.88 39.25 -5.52
CA HIS A 267 0.39 40.61 -5.75
C HIS A 267 -0.81 40.94 -4.86
N ARG A 268 -1.74 39.99 -4.68
CA ARG A 268 -2.91 40.17 -3.81
C ARG A 268 -2.51 40.39 -2.35
N LEU A 269 -1.62 39.55 -1.83
CA LEU A 269 -1.14 39.66 -0.45
C LEU A 269 -0.35 40.95 -0.24
N ALA A 270 0.53 41.31 -1.18
CA ALA A 270 1.32 42.53 -1.13
C ALA A 270 0.44 43.80 -1.10
N ARG A 271 -0.64 43.85 -1.89
CA ARG A 271 -1.56 45.01 -1.90
C ARG A 271 -2.47 45.05 -0.67
N SER A 272 -2.90 43.89 -0.16
CA SER A 272 -3.71 43.79 1.07
C SER A 272 -2.93 44.22 2.31
N LEU A 273 -1.68 43.78 2.45
CA LEU A 273 -0.82 44.13 3.60
C LEU A 273 -0.43 45.62 3.60
N ARG A 274 -0.30 46.24 2.42
CA ARG A 274 0.07 47.66 2.26
C ARG A 274 -1.10 48.64 2.40
N SER A 275 -2.34 48.16 2.53
CA SER A 275 -3.51 49.04 2.75
C SER A 275 -3.62 49.56 4.19
N GLY A 276 -2.73 49.13 5.09
CA GLY A 276 -2.53 49.75 6.41
C GLY A 276 -1.89 51.13 6.30
N VAL A 277 -2.25 52.02 7.24
CA VAL A 277 -2.02 53.48 7.35
C VAL A 277 -0.60 54.01 7.02
N SER A 278 0.42 53.16 6.89
CA SER A 278 1.84 53.53 6.76
C SER A 278 2.30 53.98 5.37
N GLY A 279 1.47 53.93 4.33
CA GLY A 279 1.87 54.22 2.94
C GLY A 279 1.67 55.67 2.45
N ARG A 280 1.12 56.57 3.28
CA ARG A 280 0.65 57.89 2.83
C ARG A 280 1.77 58.87 2.46
N ASP A 281 2.94 58.73 3.09
CA ASP A 281 4.10 59.63 2.91
C ASP A 281 5.29 58.98 2.18
N ALA A 282 5.08 57.81 1.55
CA ALA A 282 6.14 57.11 0.84
C ALA A 282 6.59 57.89 -0.41
N LYS A 283 7.86 58.32 -0.42
CA LYS A 283 8.49 58.99 -1.59
C LYS A 283 9.34 57.99 -2.36
N PRO A 284 9.29 57.98 -3.71
CA PRO A 284 10.11 57.09 -4.52
C PRO A 284 11.59 57.47 -4.42
N THR A 285 12.46 56.46 -4.48
CA THR A 285 13.90 56.65 -4.70
C THR A 285 14.15 57.23 -6.10
N ALA A 286 15.36 57.76 -6.36
CA ALA A 286 15.70 58.38 -7.65
C ALA A 286 15.45 57.41 -8.83
N ALA A 287 15.84 56.14 -8.68
CA ALA A 287 15.61 55.10 -9.69
C ALA A 287 14.11 54.78 -9.89
N GLU A 288 13.33 54.63 -8.80
CA GLU A 288 11.89 54.39 -8.88
C GLU A 288 11.14 55.58 -9.50
N ARG A 289 11.60 56.82 -9.26
CA ARG A 289 11.03 58.04 -9.86
C ARG A 289 11.26 58.07 -11.37
N ASP A 290 12.47 57.75 -11.82
CA ASP A 290 12.80 57.74 -13.24
C ASP A 290 12.04 56.61 -13.98
N GLN A 291 11.85 55.46 -13.33
CA GLN A 291 10.99 54.38 -13.79
C GLN A 291 9.51 54.80 -13.88
N LEU A 292 8.98 55.46 -12.85
CA LEU A 292 7.62 56.02 -12.87
C LEU A 292 7.44 57.04 -13.99
N ALA A 293 8.42 57.92 -14.21
CA ALA A 293 8.39 58.91 -15.29
C ALA A 293 8.37 58.24 -16.67
N ALA A 294 9.20 57.20 -16.87
CA ALA A 294 9.21 56.42 -18.10
C ALA A 294 7.88 55.67 -18.33
N LEU A 295 7.27 55.13 -17.28
CA LEU A 295 5.96 54.46 -17.36
C LEU A 295 4.82 55.43 -17.68
N VAL A 296 4.84 56.64 -17.11
CA VAL A 296 3.83 57.68 -17.37
C VAL A 296 3.99 58.28 -18.78
N ALA A 297 5.22 58.32 -19.31
CA ALA A 297 5.49 58.76 -20.68
C ALA A 297 5.18 57.69 -21.74
N ALA A 298 5.02 56.42 -21.34
CA ALA A 298 4.78 55.33 -22.27
C ALA A 298 3.38 55.42 -22.93
N PRO A 299 3.22 54.94 -24.18
CA PRO A 299 1.94 54.93 -24.86
C PRO A 299 0.84 54.17 -24.08
N PRO A 300 -0.43 54.58 -24.20
CA PRO A 300 -1.56 53.92 -23.53
C PRO A 300 -1.70 52.44 -23.93
N ALA A 301 -1.30 52.05 -25.15
CA ALA A 301 -1.41 50.69 -25.67
C ALA A 301 -0.45 49.66 -25.07
N ARG A 302 0.55 50.07 -24.27
CA ARG A 302 1.50 49.14 -23.66
C ARG A 302 0.88 48.44 -22.45
N PRO A 303 0.82 47.09 -22.41
CA PRO A 303 0.35 46.37 -21.22
C PRO A 303 1.30 46.60 -20.05
N LEU A 304 0.73 46.88 -18.87
CA LEU A 304 1.48 47.07 -17.64
C LEU A 304 1.84 45.71 -17.06
N THR A 305 3.14 45.46 -16.85
CA THR A 305 3.61 44.26 -16.17
C THR A 305 3.18 44.27 -14.70
N ALA A 306 3.09 43.11 -14.07
CA ALA A 306 2.63 43.01 -12.70
C ALA A 306 3.54 43.76 -11.70
N THR A 307 4.84 43.86 -12.01
CA THR A 307 5.82 44.68 -11.28
C THR A 307 5.56 46.17 -11.44
N ASP A 308 5.24 46.63 -12.66
CA ASP A 308 4.94 48.05 -12.93
C ASP A 308 3.65 48.47 -12.22
N GLN A 309 2.65 47.59 -12.20
CA GLN A 309 1.38 47.82 -11.49
C GLN A 309 1.60 47.93 -9.97
N ASP A 310 2.44 47.07 -9.38
CA ASP A 310 2.74 47.15 -7.95
C ASP A 310 3.52 48.42 -7.58
N LEU A 311 4.39 48.91 -8.47
CA LEU A 311 5.13 50.15 -8.28
C LEU A 311 4.20 51.38 -8.36
N LEU A 312 3.27 51.40 -9.32
CA LEU A 312 2.20 52.42 -9.41
C LEU A 312 1.28 52.41 -8.18
N TRP A 313 0.90 51.21 -7.69
CA TRP A 313 0.06 51.08 -6.51
C TRP A 313 0.78 51.52 -5.22
N LYS A 314 2.07 51.20 -5.08
CA LYS A 314 2.92 51.59 -3.94
C LYS A 314 3.02 53.11 -3.80
N PHE A 315 3.15 53.84 -4.91
CA PHE A 315 3.32 55.30 -4.91
C PHE A 315 2.05 56.09 -5.30
N ARG A 316 0.86 55.48 -5.14
CA ARG A 316 -0.44 56.07 -5.53
C ARG A 316 -0.68 57.49 -4.99
N PHE A 317 -0.29 57.76 -3.74
CA PHE A 317 -0.47 59.08 -3.13
C PHE A 317 0.51 60.13 -3.69
N TYR A 318 1.74 59.73 -4.01
CA TYR A 318 2.71 60.60 -4.68
C TYR A 318 2.30 60.93 -6.13
N LEU A 319 1.71 59.95 -6.82
CA LEU A 319 1.22 60.12 -8.19
C LEU A 319 -0.06 60.96 -8.26
N SER A 320 -0.77 61.19 -7.15
CA SER A 320 -1.95 62.08 -7.11
C SER A 320 -1.64 63.51 -7.54
N SER A 321 -0.41 63.98 -7.33
CA SER A 321 0.07 65.29 -7.80
C SER A 321 0.30 65.36 -9.31
N HIS A 322 0.44 64.21 -10.00
CA HIS A 322 0.81 64.10 -11.40
C HIS A 322 -0.40 63.73 -12.27
N ARG A 323 -1.04 64.73 -12.89
CA ARG A 323 -2.27 64.54 -13.71
C ARG A 323 -2.12 63.51 -14.84
N ARG A 324 -0.94 63.37 -15.43
CA ARG A 324 -0.66 62.41 -16.51
C ARG A 324 -0.60 60.95 -16.05
N ALA A 325 -0.38 60.70 -14.75
CA ALA A 325 -0.28 59.34 -14.21
C ALA A 325 -1.66 58.70 -13.93
N LEU A 326 -2.74 59.49 -13.97
CA LEU A 326 -4.09 59.03 -13.63
C LEU A 326 -4.57 57.91 -14.55
N THR A 327 -4.37 58.05 -15.86
CA THR A 327 -4.83 57.05 -16.85
C THR A 327 -4.15 55.70 -16.63
N LYS A 328 -2.83 55.70 -16.39
CA LYS A 328 -2.05 54.51 -16.06
C LYS A 328 -2.39 53.92 -14.69
N PHE A 329 -2.76 54.76 -13.72
CA PHE A 329 -3.24 54.29 -12.44
C PHE A 329 -4.61 53.59 -12.57
N LEU A 330 -5.55 54.14 -13.35
CA LEU A 330 -6.86 53.53 -13.57
C LEU A 330 -6.77 52.18 -14.29
N GLU A 331 -5.81 52.00 -15.21
CA GLU A 331 -5.50 50.72 -15.86
C GLU A 331 -4.91 49.68 -14.87
N CYS A 332 -4.20 50.13 -13.83
CA CYS A 332 -3.58 49.28 -12.81
C CYS A 332 -4.58 48.72 -11.78
N VAL A 333 -5.74 49.38 -11.60
CA VAL A 333 -6.73 48.98 -10.60
C VAL A 333 -7.67 47.93 -11.17
N ASN A 334 -7.77 46.78 -10.49
CA ASN A 334 -8.75 45.77 -10.83
C ASN A 334 -10.10 46.12 -10.17
N TRP A 335 -10.98 46.76 -10.94
CA TRP A 335 -12.29 47.28 -10.51
C TRP A 335 -13.26 46.21 -10.01
N ASN A 336 -13.01 44.93 -10.32
CA ASN A 336 -13.84 43.81 -9.88
C ASN A 336 -13.59 43.41 -8.41
N ARG A 337 -12.70 44.12 -7.69
CA ARG A 337 -12.32 43.77 -6.31
C ARG A 337 -12.72 44.87 -5.31
N PRO A 338 -13.67 44.61 -4.39
CA PRO A 338 -14.19 45.62 -3.47
C PRO A 338 -13.15 46.14 -2.46
N GLY A 339 -12.09 45.38 -2.19
CA GLY A 339 -11.00 45.79 -1.29
C GLY A 339 -10.09 46.89 -1.86
N MET A 340 -10.08 47.12 -3.18
CA MET A 340 -9.30 48.19 -3.82
C MET A 340 -10.10 49.48 -4.04
N LEU A 341 -11.41 49.46 -3.81
CA LEU A 341 -12.33 50.59 -4.00
C LEU A 341 -12.43 51.51 -2.77
N LYS A 342 -11.78 51.15 -1.65
CA LYS A 342 -11.82 51.88 -0.38
C LYS A 342 -10.62 52.78 -0.16
#